data_AF-A0A8B3H2A3-F1
#
_entry.id   AF-A0A8B3H2A3-F1
#
_cell.length_a   1.000
_cell.length_b   1.000
_cell.length_c   1.000
_cell.angle_alpha   90.00
_cell.angle_beta   90.00
_cell.angle_gamma   90.00
#
_symmetry.space_group_name_H-M   'P 1'
#
loop_
_entity.id
_entity.type
_entity.pdbx_description
1 polymer ?
#
loop_
_entity_poly.entity_id
_entity_poly.type
_entity_poly.pdbx_seq_one_letter_code
_entity_poly.pdbx_strand_id
1 'polypeptide(L)'
;MKTTYDEIVKQPCDKLAQTMQDMTYCYNETVVPKKHYKKLLTKQLEEVVADSVAVNMVNTYYKTLAEFNKGNREGSYLLCCALN
;
A
#
# COMPACT_ATOMS: atom_id res chain seq x y z
N MET A 1 2.13 6.78 26.33
CA MET A 1 1.75 5.40 26.69
C MET A 1 1.51 4.65 25.39
N LYS A 2 2.33 3.66 25.05
CA LYS A 2 2.02 2.79 23.90
C LYS A 2 0.85 1.92 24.32
N THR A 3 -0.23 1.96 23.55
CA THR A 3 -1.41 1.17 23.85
C THR A 3 -1.19 -0.25 23.34
N THR A 4 -1.84 -1.24 23.96
CA THR A 4 -1.83 -2.63 23.46
C THR A 4 -2.27 -2.70 21.99
N TYR A 5 -3.13 -1.76 21.56
CA TYR A 5 -3.50 -1.57 20.17
C TYR A 5 -2.30 -1.31 19.25
N ASP A 6 -1.39 -0.40 19.62
CA ASP A 6 -0.20 -0.03 18.84
C ASP A 6 0.77 -1.21 18.65
N GLU A 7 0.76 -2.16 19.58
CA GLU A 7 1.56 -3.37 19.52
C GLU A 7 0.93 -4.43 18.63
N ILE A 8 -0.41 -4.54 18.65
CA ILE A 8 -1.19 -5.50 17.83
C ILE A 8 -1.15 -5.13 16.35
N VAL A 9 -1.32 -3.85 15.99
CA VAL A 9 -1.33 -3.41 14.57
C VAL A 9 0.03 -3.60 13.87
N LYS A 10 1.12 -3.77 14.62
CA LYS A 10 2.47 -4.01 14.08
C LYS A 10 2.81 -5.49 13.94
N GLN A 11 1.95 -6.39 14.38
CA GLN A 11 2.23 -7.82 14.32
C GLN A 11 2.08 -8.34 12.89
N PRO A 12 2.95 -9.29 12.46
CA PRO A 12 2.75 -10.01 11.21
C PRO A 12 1.38 -10.70 11.17
N CYS A 13 0.74 -10.77 10.00
CA CYS A 13 -0.58 -11.37 9.83
C CYS A 13 -0.69 -12.78 10.42
N ASP A 14 0.39 -13.55 10.42
CA ASP A 14 0.43 -14.89 11.00
C ASP A 14 0.29 -14.89 12.54
N LYS A 15 0.93 -13.94 13.22
CA LYS A 15 0.80 -13.76 14.68
C LYS A 15 -0.57 -13.22 15.04
N LEU A 16 -1.06 -12.24 14.28
CA LEU A 16 -2.38 -11.67 14.48
C LEU A 16 -3.49 -12.72 14.28
N ALA A 17 -3.38 -13.56 13.25
CA ALA A 17 -4.31 -14.66 13.01
C ALA A 17 -4.31 -15.70 14.15
N GLN A 18 -3.16 -15.96 14.77
CA GLN A 18 -3.07 -16.82 15.95
C GLN A 18 -3.77 -16.17 17.14
N THR A 19 -3.48 -14.90 17.43
CA THR A 19 -4.14 -14.16 18.52
C THR A 19 -5.65 -14.11 18.35
N MET A 20 -6.16 -13.94 17.12
CA MET A 20 -7.60 -13.97 16.84
C MET A 20 -8.21 -15.35 17.09
N GLN A 21 -7.52 -16.44 16.71
CA GLN A 21 -7.94 -17.80 17.01
C GLN A 21 -8.00 -18.02 18.54
N ASP A 22 -6.96 -17.63 19.25
CA ASP A 22 -6.85 -17.79 20.70
C ASP A 22 -7.96 -17.00 21.42
N MET A 23 -8.28 -15.79 20.95
CA MET A 23 -9.41 -15.00 21.48
C MET A 23 -10.76 -15.66 21.19
N THR A 24 -10.97 -16.28 20.03
CA THR A 24 -12.24 -16.97 19.74
C THR A 24 -12.43 -18.23 20.56
N TYR A 25 -11.37 -18.97 20.86
CA TYR A 25 -11.45 -20.11 21.76
C TYR A 25 -11.97 -19.70 23.15
N CYS A 26 -11.57 -18.51 23.61
CA CYS A 26 -12.04 -17.93 24.87
C CYS A 26 -13.50 -17.43 24.85
N TYR A 27 -14.18 -17.44 23.69
CA TYR A 27 -15.57 -17.03 23.55
C TYR A 27 -16.45 -18.21 23.10
N ASN A 28 -17.32 -18.69 23.99
CA ASN A 28 -18.25 -19.79 23.73
C ASN A 28 -17.58 -21.04 23.12
N GLU A 29 -16.32 -21.32 23.50
CA GLU A 29 -15.54 -22.45 22.98
C GLU A 29 -15.46 -22.52 21.44
N THR A 30 -15.67 -21.38 20.77
CA THR A 30 -15.78 -21.35 19.32
C THR A 30 -14.39 -21.37 18.70
N VAL A 31 -14.04 -22.45 18.02
CA VAL A 31 -12.73 -22.57 17.37
C VAL A 31 -12.82 -22.18 15.91
N VAL A 32 -12.42 -20.95 15.59
CA VAL A 32 -12.20 -20.54 14.21
C VAL A 32 -10.75 -20.82 13.83
N PRO A 33 -10.47 -21.62 12.78
CA PRO A 33 -9.10 -21.97 12.43
C PRO A 33 -8.26 -20.75 12.03
N LYS A 34 -6.99 -20.69 12.48
CA LYS A 34 -6.02 -19.65 12.07
C LYS A 34 -6.00 -19.36 10.58
N LYS A 35 -6.15 -20.41 9.74
CA LYS A 35 -6.17 -20.30 8.27
C LYS A 35 -7.26 -19.35 7.77
N HIS A 36 -8.42 -19.31 8.44
CA HIS A 36 -9.52 -18.41 8.11
C HIS A 36 -9.10 -16.94 8.31
N TYR A 37 -8.58 -16.61 9.49
CA TYR A 37 -8.13 -15.24 9.81
C TYR A 37 -6.97 -14.80 8.94
N LYS A 38 -5.99 -15.68 8.70
CA LYS A 38 -4.86 -15.38 7.82
C LYS A 38 -5.34 -15.02 6.41
N LYS A 39 -6.31 -15.75 5.87
CA LYS A 39 -6.90 -15.45 4.55
C LYS A 39 -7.57 -14.07 4.52
N LEU A 40 -8.32 -13.71 5.55
CA LEU A 40 -9.00 -12.40 5.63
C LEU A 40 -7.99 -11.24 5.77
N LEU A 41 -7.00 -11.39 6.64
CA LEU A 41 -5.97 -10.38 6.89
C LEU A 41 -5.09 -10.17 5.65
N THR A 42 -4.71 -11.23 4.95
CA THR A 42 -3.89 -11.13 3.73
C THR A 42 -4.66 -10.51 2.58
N LYS A 43 -5.97 -10.79 2.43
CA LYS A 43 -6.80 -10.19 1.38
C LYS A 43 -6.81 -8.66 1.44
N GLN A 44 -7.02 -8.07 2.62
CA GLN A 44 -6.98 -6.61 2.78
C GLN A 44 -5.60 -6.04 2.45
N LEU A 45 -4.54 -6.76 2.80
CA LEU A 45 -3.17 -6.33 2.53
C LEU A 45 -2.86 -6.36 1.02
N GLU A 46 -3.33 -7.38 0.31
CA GLU A 46 -3.23 -7.49 -1.15
C GLU A 46 -3.98 -6.35 -1.87
N GLU A 47 -5.19 -6.00 -1.41
CA GLU A 47 -5.98 -4.89 -1.95
C GLU A 47 -5.24 -3.55 -1.79
N VAL A 48 -4.72 -3.24 -0.60
CA VAL A 48 -3.96 -2.00 -0.35
C VAL A 48 -2.67 -1.94 -1.17
N VAL A 49 -1.95 -3.07 -1.30
CA VAL A 49 -0.75 -3.12 -2.13
C VAL A 49 -1.08 -2.90 -3.60
N ALA A 50 -2.13 -3.52 -4.13
CA ALA A 50 -2.58 -3.33 -5.51
C ALA A 50 -2.92 -1.86 -5.81
N ASP A 51 -3.65 -1.20 -4.91
CA ASP A 51 -3.98 0.22 -5.01
C ASP A 51 -2.71 1.10 -5.00
N SER A 52 -1.75 0.78 -4.11
CA SER A 52 -0.49 1.54 -4.03
C SER A 52 0.35 1.41 -5.30
N VAL A 53 0.38 0.23 -5.92
CA VAL A 53 1.10 -0.02 -7.18
C VAL A 53 0.45 0.74 -8.32
N ALA A 54 -0.88 0.75 -8.40
CA ALA A 54 -1.62 1.48 -9.42
C ALA A 54 -1.32 2.99 -9.36
N VAL A 55 -1.34 3.59 -8.16
CA VAL A 55 -1.01 5.02 -7.97
C VAL A 55 0.44 5.31 -8.35
N ASN A 56 1.38 4.46 -7.94
CA ASN A 56 2.80 4.64 -8.27
C ASN A 56 3.07 4.58 -9.77
N MET A 57 2.37 3.70 -10.48
CA MET A 57 2.47 3.58 -11.93
C MET A 57 1.96 4.86 -12.62
N VAL A 58 0.79 5.36 -12.23
CA VAL A 58 0.24 6.63 -12.75
C VAL A 58 1.17 7.81 -12.48
N ASN A 59 1.73 7.89 -11.27
CA ASN A 59 2.68 8.93 -10.89
C ASN A 59 3.97 8.87 -11.72
N THR A 60 4.45 7.66 -12.02
CA THR A 60 5.62 7.45 -12.88
C THR A 60 5.35 7.98 -14.28
N TYR A 61 4.23 7.60 -14.89
CA TYR A 61 3.84 8.10 -16.21
C TYR A 61 3.68 9.62 -16.24
N TYR A 62 3.05 10.19 -15.21
CA TYR A 62 2.89 11.64 -15.08
C TYR A 62 4.24 12.36 -15.07
N LYS A 63 5.21 11.89 -14.27
CA LYS A 63 6.55 12.49 -14.21
C LYS A 63 7.27 12.42 -15.54
N THR A 64 7.24 11.28 -16.22
CA THR A 64 7.86 11.12 -17.55
C THR A 64 7.27 12.09 -18.57
N LEU A 65 5.94 12.26 -18.60
CA LEU A 65 5.29 13.21 -19.49
C LEU A 65 5.60 14.67 -19.14
N ALA A 66 5.69 14.99 -17.85
CA ALA A 66 6.05 16.33 -17.39
C ALA A 66 7.50 16.70 -17.78
N GLU A 67 8.44 15.77 -17.64
CA GLU A 67 9.83 15.95 -18.06
C GLU A 67 9.95 16.15 -19.57
N PHE A 68 9.25 15.33 -20.36
CA PHE A 68 9.21 15.46 -21.82
C PHE A 68 8.69 16.85 -22.25
N ASN A 69 7.59 17.31 -21.66
CA ASN A 69 7.03 18.63 -21.93
C ASN A 69 7.97 19.77 -21.51
N LYS A 70 8.67 19.63 -20.40
CA LYS A 70 9.66 20.62 -19.95
C LYS A 70 10.79 20.76 -20.97
N GLY A 71 11.37 19.64 -21.41
CA GLY A 71 12.43 19.66 -22.43
C GLY A 71 11.97 20.28 -23.75
N ASN A 72 10.74 19.98 -24.18
CA ASN A 72 10.18 20.59 -25.40
C ASN A 72 10.00 22.11 -25.27
N ARG A 73 9.56 22.59 -24.09
CA ARG A 73 9.38 24.02 -23.82
C ARG A 73 10.72 24.76 -23.77
N GLU A 74 11.74 24.16 -23.19
CA GLU A 74 13.11 24.70 -23.16
C GLU A 74 13.73 24.75 -24.56
N GLY A 75 13.56 23.69 -25.36
CA GLY A 75 14.00 23.65 -26.77
C GLY A 75 13.33 24.72 -27.63
N SER A 76 12.02 24.92 -27.46
CA SER A 76 11.28 25.97 -28.16
C SER A 76 11.74 27.38 -27.76
N TYR A 77 12.10 27.59 -26.49
CA TYR A 77 12.61 28.88 -26.02
C TYR A 77 13.99 29.20 -26.62
N LEU A 78 14.89 28.20 -26.63
CA LEU A 78 16.22 28.34 -27.22
C LEU A 78 16.16 28.62 -28.72
N LEU A 79 15.25 27.95 -29.45
CA LEU A 79 15.04 28.21 -30.87
C LEU A 79 14.55 29.65 -31.13
N CYS A 80 13.65 30.16 -30.28
CA CYS A 80 13.16 31.54 -30.37
C CYS A 80 14.27 32.57 -30.10
N CYS A 81 15.18 32.30 -29.14
CA CYS A 81 16.32 33.17 -28.87
C CYS A 81 17.39 33.13 -29.97
N ALA A 82 17.53 32.02 -30.69
CA ALA A 82 18.51 31.88 -31.77
C ALA A 82 18.06 32.49 -33.12
N LEU A 83 16.76 32.78 -33.25
CA LEU A 83 16.15 33.32 -34.47
C LEU A 83 15.83 34.84 -34.39
N ASN A 84 16.11 35.49 -33.25
CA ASN A 84 16.07 36.95 -33.07
C ASN A 84 17.48 37.52 -32.96
#